data_AF-A0A376SA72-F1
#
_entry.id   AF-A0A376SA72-F1
#
_cell.length_a   1.000
_cell.length_b   1.000
_cell.length_c   1.000
_cell.angle_alpha   90.00
_cell.angle_beta   90.00
_cell.angle_gamma   90.00
#
_symmetry.space_group_name_H-M   'P 1'
#
loop_
_entity.id
_entity.type
_entity.pdbx_description
1 polymer ?
#
loop_
_entity_poly.entity_id
_entity_poly.type
_entity_poly.pdbx_seq_one_letter_code
_entity_poly.pdbx_strand_id
1 'polypeptide(L)' 'MKHSFEVKLAAVNHYLAGHAGIISTAKLFQLSHTSLSHWINLFFFTVLGHWIADTSVAILLKINFAWFFMLSGILSLYPG' A
#
# COMPACT_ATOMS: atom_id res chain seq x y z
N MET A 1 1.61 -28.08 7.09
CA MET A 1 1.20 -28.03 5.66
C MET A 1 1.59 -26.67 5.09
N LYS A 2 2.45 -26.61 4.08
CA LYS A 2 2.76 -25.36 3.36
C LYS A 2 1.59 -25.07 2.43
N HIS A 3 0.67 -24.19 2.83
CA HIS A 3 -0.33 -23.68 1.88
C HIS A 3 0.39 -22.93 0.76
N SER A 4 0.14 -23.33 -0.49
CA SER A 4 0.68 -22.67 -1.68
C SER A 4 0.29 -21.20 -1.70
N PHE A 5 1.18 -20.35 -2.18
CA PHE A 5 1.00 -18.89 -2.23
C PHE A 5 -0.30 -18.50 -2.95
N GLU A 6 -0.66 -19.25 -4.00
CA GLU A 6 -1.89 -19.07 -4.77
C GLU A 6 -3.17 -19.19 -3.92
N VAL A 7 -3.20 -20.13 -2.97
CA VAL A 7 -4.35 -20.33 -2.08
C VAL A 7 -4.49 -19.15 -1.12
N LYS A 8 -3.36 -18.61 -0.65
CA LYS A 8 -3.35 -17.43 0.22
C LYS A 8 -3.87 -16.20 -0.52
N LEU A 9 -3.39 -16.00 -1.75
CA LEU A 9 -3.80 -14.88 -2.60
C LEU A 9 -5.28 -14.98 -2.95
N ALA A 10 -5.77 -16.15 -3.34
CA ALA A 10 -7.18 -16.39 -3.64
C ALA A 10 -8.09 -16.06 -2.44
N ALA A 11 -7.71 -16.49 -1.23
CA ALA A 11 -8.48 -16.23 -0.02
C ALA A 11 -8.50 -14.72 0.36
N VAL A 12 -7.36 -14.02 0.23
CA VAL A 12 -7.29 -12.57 0.47
C VAL A 12 -8.08 -11.81 -0.60
N ASN A 13 -7.98 -12.20 -1.87
CA ASN A 13 -8.71 -11.57 -2.96
C ASN A 13 -10.22 -11.74 -2.81
N HIS A 14 -10.67 -12.92 -2.36
CA HIS A 14 -12.08 -13.16 -2.06
C HIS A 14 -12.61 -12.35 -0.87
N TYR A 15 -11.74 -12.04 0.11
CA TYR A 15 -12.06 -11.11 1.19
C TYR A 15 -12.14 -9.65 0.69
N LEU A 16 -11.19 -9.20 -0.12
CA LEU A 16 -11.15 -7.86 -0.71
C LEU A 16 -12.31 -7.60 -1.67
N ALA A 17 -12.77 -8.63 -2.39
CA ALA A 17 -13.95 -8.56 -3.27
C ALA A 17 -15.28 -8.35 -2.50
N GLY A 18 -15.25 -8.26 -1.16
CA GLY A 18 -16.41 -7.94 -0.33
C GLY A 18 -17.49 -9.02 -0.29
N HIS A 19 -17.25 -10.20 -0.89
CA HIS A 19 -18.24 -11.25 -1.01
C HIS A 19 -18.53 -11.97 0.32
N ALA A 20 -17.58 -11.97 1.26
CA ALA A 20 -17.76 -12.62 2.56
C ALA A 20 -16.74 -12.11 3.61
N GLY A 21 -17.15 -12.06 4.88
CA GLY A 21 -16.25 -11.70 6.00
C GLY A 21 -15.23 -12.80 6.32
N ILE A 22 -14.17 -12.45 7.05
CA ILE A 22 -13.02 -13.32 7.43
C ILE A 22 -13.42 -14.75 7.82
N ILE A 23 -14.53 -14.90 8.56
CA ILE A 23 -15.01 -16.21 9.06
C ILE A 23 -15.52 -17.12 7.96
N SER A 24 -16.32 -16.54 7.07
CA SER A 24 -16.89 -17.26 5.95
C SER A 24 -15.81 -17.64 4.94
N THR A 25 -14.86 -16.73 4.68
CA THR A 25 -13.72 -17.00 3.79
C THR A 25 -12.77 -18.04 4.37
N ALA A 26 -12.48 -17.97 5.67
CA ALA A 26 -11.65 -18.98 6.35
C ALA A 26 -12.28 -20.39 6.29
N LYS A 27 -13.61 -20.49 6.48
CA LYS A 27 -14.34 -21.76 6.34
C LYS A 27 -14.30 -22.31 4.91
N LEU A 28 -14.50 -21.45 3.91
CA LEU A 28 -14.49 -21.83 2.49
C LEU A 28 -13.15 -22.43 2.06
N PHE A 29 -12.05 -21.81 2.50
CA PHE A 29 -10.71 -22.25 2.13
C PHE A 29 -10.08 -23.24 3.14
N GLN A 30 -10.84 -23.68 4.14
CA GLN A 30 -10.37 -24.53 5.27
C GLN A 30 -9.09 -23.98 5.94
N LEU A 31 -9.00 -22.66 6.05
CA LEU A 31 -7.86 -21.96 6.63
C LEU A 31 -8.10 -21.59 8.09
N SER A 32 -7.02 -21.53 8.86
CA SER A 32 -7.11 -20.98 10.22
C SER A 32 -7.42 -19.48 10.17
N HIS A 33 -8.38 -19.08 10.98
CA HIS A 33 -8.84 -17.71 11.15
C HIS A 33 -7.71 -16.74 11.49
N THR A 34 -6.80 -17.16 12.37
CA THR A 34 -5.62 -16.39 12.78
C THR A 34 -4.63 -16.22 11.65
N SER A 35 -4.44 -17.24 10.80
CA SER A 35 -3.57 -17.14 9.63
C SER A 35 -4.12 -16.19 8.57
N LEU A 36 -5.43 -16.27 8.27
CA LEU A 36 -6.08 -15.38 7.30
C LEU A 36 -6.01 -13.92 7.76
N SER A 37 -6.33 -13.67 9.04
CA SER A 37 -6.27 -12.33 9.62
C SER A 37 -4.85 -11.75 9.57
N HIS A 38 -3.84 -12.57 9.86
CA HIS A 38 -2.44 -12.16 9.74
C HIS A 38 -2.05 -11.81 8.29
N TRP A 39 -2.52 -12.56 7.30
CA TRP A 39 -2.22 -12.28 5.88
C TRP A 39 -2.91 -11.01 5.38
N ILE A 40 -4.16 -10.76 5.80
CA ILE A 40 -4.88 -9.53 5.47
C ILE A 40 -4.16 -8.32 6.08
N ASN A 41 -3.70 -8.43 7.32
CA ASN A 41 -2.98 -7.35 8.00
C ASN A 41 -1.63 -7.06 7.34
N LEU A 42 -0.91 -8.11 6.94
CA LEU A 42 0.34 -7.99 6.17
C LEU A 42 0.09 -7.31 4.81
N PHE A 43 -0.98 -7.72 4.11
CA PHE A 43 -1.37 -7.12 2.83
C PHE A 43 -1.70 -5.63 3.00
N PHE A 44 -2.47 -5.27 4.03
CA PHE A 44 -2.76 -3.86 4.34
C PHE A 44 -1.50 -3.09 4.67
N PHE A 45 -0.59 -3.64 5.49
CA PHE A 45 0.65 -2.96 5.84
C PHE A 45 1.56 -2.72 4.62
N THR A 46 1.66 -3.70 3.72
CA THR A 46 2.44 -3.56 2.49
C THR A 46 1.81 -2.58 1.50
N VAL A 47 0.50 -2.70 1.25
CA VAL A 47 -0.21 -1.82 0.29
C VAL A 47 -0.31 -0.40 0.83
N LEU A 48 -0.62 -0.22 2.11
CA LEU A 48 -0.68 1.09 2.75
C LEU A 48 0.71 1.71 2.85
N GLY A 49 1.74 0.92 3.19
CA GLY A 49 3.12 1.40 3.21
C GLY A 49 3.61 1.86 1.83
N HIS A 50 3.25 1.13 0.77
CA HIS A 50 3.51 1.54 -0.62
C HIS A 50 2.79 2.85 -0.96
N TRP A 51 1.47 2.92 -0.74
CA TRP A 51 0.66 4.12 -0.98
C TRP A 51 1.19 5.36 -0.24
N ILE A 52 1.60 5.20 1.02
CA ILE A 52 2.19 6.28 1.82
C ILE A 52 3.54 6.67 1.23
N ALA A 53 4.37 5.72 0.80
CA ALA A 53 5.64 6.02 0.17
C ALA A 53 5.46 6.77 -1.16
N ASP A 54 4.57 6.33 -2.06
CA ASP A 54 4.30 7.00 -3.33
C ASP A 54 3.77 8.42 -3.13
N THR A 55 2.85 8.60 -2.17
CA THR A 55 2.31 9.91 -1.83
C THR A 55 3.38 10.81 -1.22
N SER A 56 4.23 10.27 -0.34
CA SER A 56 5.32 11.02 0.30
C SER A 56 6.39 11.44 -0.72
N VAL A 57 6.78 10.53 -1.63
CA VAL A 57 7.74 10.83 -2.71
C VAL A 57 7.18 11.90 -3.64
N ALA A 58 5.91 11.83 -4.01
CA ALA A 58 5.26 12.84 -4.84
C ALA A 58 5.21 14.22 -4.16
N ILE A 59 4.92 14.28 -2.85
CA ILE A 59 4.91 15.52 -2.06
C ILE A 59 6.33 16.09 -1.97
N LEU A 60 7.33 15.26 -1.65
CA LEU A 60 8.73 15.67 -1.57
C LEU A 60 9.24 16.20 -2.92
N LEU A 61 8.90 15.55 -4.03
CA LEU A 61 9.25 16.00 -5.38
C LEU A 61 8.59 17.33 -5.71
N LYS A 62 7.31 17.53 -5.37
CA LYS A 62 6.61 18.83 -5.54
C LYS A 62 7.26 19.94 -4.73
N ILE A 63 7.66 19.68 -3.48
CA ILE A 63 8.33 20.67 -2.63
C ILE A 63 9.70 21.03 -3.21
N ASN A 64 10.48 20.03 -3.63
CA ASN A 64 11.81 20.24 -4.20
C ASN A 64 11.74 21.03 -5.52
N PHE A 65 10.78 20.70 -6.38
CA PHE A 65 10.50 21.43 -7.61
C PHE A 65 10.06 22.88 -7.32
N ALA A 66 9.12 23.10 -6.40
CA ALA A 66 8.68 24.44 -6.03
C ALA A 66 9.84 25.29 -5.48
N TRP A 67 10.69 24.70 -4.64
CA TRP A 67 11.89 25.37 -4.10
C TRP A 67 12.86 25.78 -5.19
N PHE A 68 13.13 24.88 -6.15
CA PHE A 68 14.02 25.14 -7.29
C PHE A 68 13.56 26.34 -8.14
N PHE A 69 12.27 26.43 -8.44
CA PHE A 69 11.70 27.57 -9.17
C PHE A 69 11.78 28.87 -8.38
N MET A 70 11.51 28.83 -7.07
CA MET A 70 11.58 30.01 -6.21
C MET A 70 13.02 30.56 -6.13
N LEU A 71 14.01 29.68 -5.98
CA LEU A 71 15.42 30.05 -5.90
C LEU A 71 15.94 30.60 -7.24
N SER A 72 15.52 29.99 -8.36
CA SER A 72 15.86 30.44 -9.72
C SER A 72 15.29 31.84 -10.02
N GLY A 73 14.05 32.12 -9.57
CA GLY A 73 13.43 33.44 -9.72
C GLY A 73 14.13 34.53 -8.91
N ILE A 74 14.56 34.22 -7.68
CA ILE A 74 15.30 35.15 -6.83
C ILE A 74 16.68 35.48 -7.43
N LEU A 75 17.42 34.48 -7.94
CA LEU A 75 18.71 34.71 -8.61
C LEU A 75 18.57 35.59 -9.86
N SER A 76 17.46 35.45 -10.59
CA SER A 76 17.21 36.25 -11.79
C SER A 76 16.90 37.73 -11.50
N LEU A 77 16.51 38.09 -10.26
CA LEU A 77 16.20 39.46 -9.87
C LEU A 77 17.41 40.26 -9.35
N TYR A 78 18.53 39.60 -9.06
CA TYR A 78 19.80 40.24 -8.72
C TYR A 78 20.81 40.00 -9.84
N PRO A 79 20.77 40.78 -10.94
CA PRO A 79 21.91 40.84 -11.85
C PRO A 79 23.04 41.54 -11.08
N GLY A 80 24.13 40.82 -10.83
CA GLY A 80 25.37 41.41 -10.33
C GLY A 80 25.94 42.44 -11.31
#